data_AF-A0A7S4CMG0-F1
#
_entry.id   AF-A0A7S4CMG0-F1
#
_cell.length_a   1.000
_cell.length_b   1.000
_cell.length_c   1.000
_cell.angle_alpha   90.00
_cell.angle_beta   90.00
_cell.angle_gamma   90.00
#
_symmetry.space_group_name_H-M   'P 1'
#
loop_
_entity.id
_entity.type
_entity.pdbx_description
1 polymer ?
#
loop_
_entity_poly.entity_id
_entity_poly.type
_entity_poly.pdbx_seq_one_letter_code
_entity_poly.pdbx_strand_id
1 'polypeptide(L)'
;RKVPVNSSEAVLVARAVVARMNNLIRDHLFLCAALDLKAVVDVEEHSPRTAVLHFKQAADHSDASDRTAATEVTYRVTLRTAPNDGLYEATVRHSLEND
;
A
#
# COMPACT_ATOMS: atom_id res chain seq x y z
N ARG A 1 -4.17 -0.22 10.74
CA ARG A 1 -5.17 -1.30 10.89
C ARG A 1 -4.54 -2.59 10.40
N LYS A 2 -4.65 -3.69 11.14
CA LYS A 2 -4.17 -4.99 10.65
C LYS A 2 -5.11 -5.48 9.54
N VAL A 3 -4.58 -5.87 8.39
CA VAL A 3 -5.35 -6.45 7.29
C VAL A 3 -5.16 -7.97 7.32
N PRO A 4 -6.23 -8.79 7.26
CA PRO A 4 -6.09 -10.24 7.23
C PRO A 4 -5.29 -10.70 6.01
N VAL A 5 -4.25 -11.52 6.21
CA VAL A 5 -3.31 -11.93 5.14
C VAL A 5 -3.95 -12.70 3.97
N ASN A 6 -5.10 -13.33 4.20
CA ASN A 6 -5.87 -14.06 3.19
C ASN A 6 -6.97 -13.21 2.53
N SER A 7 -7.07 -11.92 2.85
CA SER A 7 -8.06 -11.04 2.21
C SER A 7 -7.64 -10.71 0.77
N SER A 8 -8.63 -10.40 -0.07
CA SER A 8 -8.38 -9.93 -1.44
C SER A 8 -7.51 -8.67 -1.46
N GLU A 9 -7.73 -7.76 -0.51
CA GLU A 9 -6.94 -6.54 -0.28
C GLU A 9 -5.46 -6.86 -0.03
N ALA A 10 -5.16 -7.77 0.90
CA ALA A 10 -3.79 -8.17 1.21
C ALA A 10 -3.08 -8.81 0.00
N VAL A 11 -3.78 -9.69 -0.71
CA VAL A 11 -3.25 -10.36 -1.92
C VAL A 11 -3.01 -9.34 -3.04
N LEU A 12 -3.90 -8.36 -3.22
CA LEU A 12 -3.77 -7.33 -4.26
C LEU A 12 -2.56 -6.43 -3.98
N VAL A 13 -2.40 -5.95 -2.76
CA VAL A 13 -1.23 -5.14 -2.34
C VAL A 13 0.07 -5.91 -2.56
N ALA A 14 0.13 -7.17 -2.12
CA ALA A 14 1.33 -8.00 -2.30
C ALA A 14 1.66 -8.27 -3.78
N ARG A 15 0.63 -8.54 -4.61
CA ARG A 15 0.81 -8.72 -6.07
C ARG A 15 1.30 -7.45 -6.75
N ALA A 16 0.82 -6.27 -6.34
CA ALA A 16 1.31 -5.01 -6.88
C ALA A 16 2.81 -4.81 -6.60
N VAL A 17 3.30 -5.21 -5.42
CA VAL A 17 4.73 -5.19 -5.09
C VAL A 17 5.53 -6.15 -5.99
N VAL A 18 5.08 -7.41 -6.13
CA VAL A 18 5.76 -8.40 -6.99
C VAL A 18 5.78 -7.94 -8.45
N ALA A 19 4.68 -7.41 -8.96
CA ALA A 19 4.60 -6.85 -10.31
C ALA A 19 5.59 -5.67 -10.49
N ARG A 20 5.68 -4.78 -9.49
CA ARG A 20 6.65 -3.67 -9.52
C ARG A 20 8.09 -4.19 -9.51
N MET A 21 8.41 -5.19 -8.69
CA MET A 21 9.74 -5.80 -8.66
C MET A 21 10.10 -6.42 -10.01
N ASN A 22 9.21 -7.23 -10.60
CA ASN A 22 9.41 -7.83 -11.92
C ASN A 22 9.60 -6.77 -13.01
N ASN A 23 8.87 -5.66 -12.94
CA ASN A 23 9.07 -4.55 -13.87
C ASN A 23 10.45 -3.89 -13.72
N LEU A 24 10.98 -3.78 -12.49
CA LEU A 24 12.31 -3.23 -12.24
C LEU A 24 13.43 -4.15 -12.74
N ILE A 25 13.26 -5.46 -12.65
CA ILE A 25 14.26 -6.45 -13.09
C ILE A 25 14.03 -6.95 -14.52
N ARG A 26 13.04 -6.42 -15.24
CA ARG A 26 12.58 -6.94 -16.54
C ARG A 26 13.72 -7.15 -17.52
N ASP A 27 14.59 -6.16 -17.62
CA ASP A 27 15.69 -6.17 -18.59
C ASP A 27 16.81 -7.15 -18.20
N HIS A 28 16.75 -7.72 -17.00
CA HIS A 28 17.70 -8.69 -16.44
C HIS A 28 17.10 -10.08 -16.25
N LEU A 29 15.86 -10.34 -16.68
CA LEU A 29 15.19 -11.65 -16.55
C LEU A 29 15.88 -12.78 -17.33
N PHE A 30 16.83 -12.45 -18.20
CA PHE A 30 17.71 -13.45 -18.83
C PHE A 30 18.77 -14.00 -17.87
N LEU A 31 19.03 -13.31 -16.75
CA LEU A 31 19.97 -13.71 -15.68
C LEU A 31 19.25 -14.27 -14.45
N CYS A 32 17.97 -13.93 -14.25
CA CYS A 32 17.20 -14.32 -13.06
C CYS A 32 15.74 -14.67 -13.41
N ALA A 33 15.14 -15.54 -12.62
CA ALA A 33 13.73 -15.90 -12.78
C ALA A 33 12.81 -14.74 -12.37
N ALA A 34 11.65 -14.63 -13.04
CA ALA A 34 10.57 -13.75 -12.58
C ALA A 34 10.08 -14.20 -11.20
N LEU A 35 9.75 -13.22 -10.35
CA LEU A 35 9.25 -13.46 -9.01
C LEU A 35 7.75 -13.75 -9.04
N ASP A 36 7.33 -14.77 -8.31
CA ASP A 36 5.92 -15.04 -8.05
C ASP A 36 5.59 -14.82 -6.57
N LEU A 37 4.38 -14.36 -6.27
CA LEU A 37 3.91 -14.26 -4.89
C LEU A 37 3.68 -15.66 -4.32
N LYS A 38 4.48 -16.05 -3.33
CA LYS A 38 4.34 -17.33 -2.63
C LYS A 38 3.41 -17.23 -1.43
N ALA A 39 3.59 -16.21 -0.59
CA ALA A 39 2.77 -16.00 0.59
C ALA A 39 2.76 -14.53 1.02
N VAL A 40 1.64 -14.09 1.59
CA VAL A 40 1.57 -12.84 2.35
C VAL A 40 1.85 -13.18 3.81
N VAL A 41 2.85 -12.51 4.41
CA VAL A 41 3.26 -12.74 5.80
C VAL A 41 2.58 -11.76 6.73
N ASP A 42 2.54 -10.48 6.32
CA ASP A 42 1.91 -9.43 7.11
C ASP A 42 1.42 -8.27 6.24
N VAL A 43 0.33 -7.61 6.64
CA VAL A 43 -0.17 -6.38 6.01
C VAL A 43 -0.76 -5.44 7.06
N GLU A 44 -0.29 -4.20 7.05
CA GLU A 44 -0.79 -3.11 7.87
C GLU A 44 -1.19 -1.92 7.02
N GLU A 45 -2.44 -1.49 7.16
CA GLU A 45 -2.96 -0.27 6.55
C GLU A 45 -2.73 0.92 7.47
N HIS A 46 -2.25 2.01 6.90
CA HIS A 46 -2.05 3.32 7.51
C HIS A 46 -2.87 4.33 6.73
N SER A 47 -4.06 4.64 7.24
CA SER A 47 -4.92 5.73 6.77
C SER A 47 -4.75 6.96 7.68
N PRO A 48 -4.68 8.19 7.13
CA PRO A 48 -4.74 9.41 7.92
C PRO A 48 -6.04 9.42 8.72
N ARG A 49 -5.97 9.56 10.05
CA ARG A 49 -7.17 9.81 10.86
C ARG A 49 -7.68 11.22 10.54
N THR A 50 -8.72 11.32 9.72
CA THR A 50 -9.40 12.57 9.37
C THR A 50 -9.86 13.37 10.60
N ALA A 51 -10.06 12.72 11.75
CA ALA A 51 -10.43 13.35 13.01
C ALA A 51 -9.32 14.23 13.66
N VAL A 52 -8.07 14.16 13.20
CA VAL A 52 -6.94 14.88 13.83
C VAL A 52 -6.49 16.11 13.02
N LEU A 53 -6.91 16.23 11.76
CA LEU A 53 -6.65 17.41 10.93
C LEU A 53 -7.76 18.46 11.08
N HIS A 54 -8.24 18.68 12.30
CA HIS A 54 -8.90 19.94 12.61
C HIS A 54 -7.80 21.00 12.71
N PHE A 55 -7.47 21.63 11.58
CA PHE A 55 -6.72 22.88 11.63
C PHE A 55 -7.48 23.81 12.58
N LYS A 56 -6.82 24.22 13.67
CA LYS A 56 -7.32 25.33 14.50
C LYS A 56 -7.42 26.53 13.56
N GLN A 57 -8.63 26.81 13.07
CA GLN A 57 -8.94 28.04 12.37
C GLN A 57 -8.49 29.18 13.27
N ALA A 58 -7.44 29.88 12.84
CA ALA A 58 -7.26 31.26 13.24
C ALA A 58 -8.49 31.99 12.70
N ALA A 59 -9.17 32.70 13.60
CA ALA A 59 -10.46 33.33 13.35
C ALA A 59 -10.36 34.35 12.21
N ASP A 60 -10.74 33.96 11.00
CA ASP A 60 -11.20 34.88 9.96
C ASP A 60 -12.15 34.14 9.01
N HIS A 61 -13.44 34.34 9.27
CA HIS A 61 -14.51 34.50 8.29
C HIS A 61 -14.46 33.67 6.98
N SER A 62 -15.01 32.45 7.02
CA SER A 62 -15.97 31.92 6.03
C SER A 62 -16.26 30.44 6.32
N ASP A 63 -17.54 30.08 6.27
CA ASP A 63 -18.04 28.72 6.41
C ASP A 63 -17.51 27.81 5.29
N ALA A 64 -16.42 27.11 5.57
CA ALA A 64 -16.02 25.91 4.82
C ALA A 64 -15.76 24.80 5.83
N SER A 65 -16.81 24.02 6.13
CA SER A 65 -16.69 22.69 6.72
C SER A 65 -16.03 21.76 5.69
N ASP A 66 -14.76 21.98 5.39
CA ASP A 66 -13.97 21.10 4.55
C ASP A 66 -13.63 19.84 5.35
N ARG A 67 -14.54 18.86 5.27
CA ARG A 67 -14.20 17.48 5.59
C ARG A 67 -13.21 17.01 4.53
N THR A 68 -11.93 17.23 4.77
CA THR A 68 -10.87 16.67 3.93
C THR A 68 -10.94 15.14 4.06
N ALA A 69 -11.58 14.47 3.11
CA ALA A 69 -11.55 13.03 3.01
C ALA A 69 -10.08 12.59 2.88
N ALA A 70 -9.71 11.46 3.48
CA ALA A 70 -8.38 10.92 3.26
C ALA A 70 -8.23 10.61 1.77
N THR A 71 -7.33 11.32 1.08
CA THR A 71 -7.08 11.14 -0.36
C THR A 71 -6.11 10.01 -0.65
N GLU A 72 -5.48 9.44 0.38
CA GLU A 72 -4.45 8.41 0.24
C GLU A 72 -4.48 7.44 1.41
N VAL A 73 -4.26 6.16 1.11
CA VAL A 73 -4.04 5.08 2.09
C VAL A 73 -2.69 4.45 1.81
N THR A 74 -1.91 4.21 2.86
CA THR A 74 -0.61 3.54 2.76
C THR A 74 -0.70 2.13 3.34
N TYR A 75 -0.11 1.14 2.69
CA TYR A 75 0.01 -0.22 3.20
C TYR A 75 1.48 -0.57 3.41
N ARG A 76 1.81 -1.16 4.55
CA ARG A 76 3.07 -1.87 4.77
C ARG A 76 2.80 -3.36 4.62
N VAL A 77 3.48 -4.02 3.69
CA VAL A 77 3.32 -5.45 3.40
C VAL A 77 4.63 -6.18 3.55
N THR A 78 4.59 -7.33 4.23
CA THR A 78 5.65 -8.32 4.24
C THR A 78 5.19 -9.54 3.45
N LEU A 79 5.99 -9.98 2.47
CA LEU A 79 5.63 -11.08 1.58
C LEU A 79 6.82 -12.00 1.29
N ARG A 80 6.53 -13.25 0.93
CA ARG A 80 7.48 -14.22 0.41
C ARG A 80 7.30 -14.43 -1.09
N THR A 81 8.39 -14.54 -1.83
CA THR A 81 8.37 -14.85 -3.27
C THR A 81 8.94 -16.23 -3.59
N ALA A 82 8.52 -16.81 -4.71
CA ALA A 82 9.19 -17.93 -5.36
C ALA A 82 10.08 -17.40 -6.52
N PRO A 83 11.15 -18.11 -6.92
CA PRO A 83 11.56 -19.47 -6.50
C PRO A 83 12.40 -19.57 -5.21
N ASN A 84 12.96 -18.49 -4.67
CA ASN A 84 13.97 -18.56 -3.58
C ASN A 84 13.44 -18.29 -2.16
N ASP A 85 12.12 -18.32 -1.95
CA ASP A 85 11.49 -17.99 -0.65
C ASP A 85 11.91 -16.61 -0.09
N GLY A 86 12.20 -15.67 -0.98
CA GLY A 86 12.72 -14.34 -0.61
C GLY A 86 11.72 -13.56 0.21
N LEU A 87 12.14 -13.03 1.36
CA LEU A 87 11.32 -12.24 2.26
C LEU A 87 11.54 -10.74 2.00
N TYR A 88 10.46 -10.01 1.71
CA TYR A 88 10.50 -8.59 1.41
C TYR A 88 9.51 -7.83 2.27
N GLU A 89 9.88 -6.60 2.63
CA GLU A 89 8.96 -5.59 3.17
C GLU A 89 8.87 -4.43 2.16
N ALA A 90 7.65 -3.96 1.91
CA ALA A 90 7.42 -2.84 1.01
C ALA A 90 6.28 -1.95 1.52
N THR A 91 6.33 -0.69 1.11
CA THR A 91 5.29 0.30 1.36
C THR A 91 4.57 0.62 0.05
N VAL A 92 3.26 0.45 0.02
CA VAL A 92 2.39 0.74 -1.14
C VAL A 92 1.50 1.92 -0.80
N ARG A 93 1.49 2.93 -1.67
CA ARG A 93 0.57 4.07 -1.56
C ARG A 93 -0.57 3.88 -2.55
N HIS A 94 -1.79 4.10 -2.10
CA HIS A 94 -3.01 3.96 -2.87
C HIS A 94 -3.82 5.25 -2.78
N SER A 95 -3.95 5.95 -3.91
CA SER A 95 -4.79 7.15 -4.02
C SER A 95 -6.26 6.76 -4.03
N LEU A 96 -7.06 7.39 -3.18
CA LEU A 96 -8.51 7.28 -3.14
C LEU A 96 -9.12 8.41 -4.00
N GLU A 97 -8.75 8.53 -5.27
CA GLU A 97 -9.50 9.40 -6.19
C GLU A 97 -10.77 8.65 -6.64
N ASN A 98 -11.93 9.29 -6.43
CA ASN A 98 -13.30 8.76 -6.60
C ASN A 98 -13.44 7.61 -7.63
N ASP A 99 -13.58 6.38 -7.12
CA ASP A 99 -14.29 5.28 -7.80
C ASP A 99 -15.79 5.61 -7.91
#